data_AF-A0A9W6CQ50-F1
#
_entry.id   AF-A0A9W6CQ50-F1
#
_cell.length_a   1.000
_cell.length_b   1.000
_cell.length_c   1.000
_cell.angle_alpha   90.00
_cell.angle_beta   90.00
_cell.angle_gamma   90.00
#
_symmetry.space_group_name_H-M   'P 1'
#
loop_
_entity.id
_entity.type
_entity.pdbx_description
1 polymer ?
#
loop_
_entity_poly.entity_id
_entity_poly.type
_entity_poly.pdbx_seq_one_letter_code
_entity_poly.pdbx_strand_id
1 'polypeptide(L)'
;MARPKGSKNKPKIVPANANASPPPPANHNQLTDEQQQALFEQHKKKFEHFLALKKKADADFKNACKLAKSELGDDAVDSIKDAIELETEEGEARFKARMERQVRVARWLGLAVGTQAELFGADRTPGDDRAFGEGKRAGMAGQERRPPYDAATSQSRKWMEGYDAGQEVNRSLMKDAIKPPKAKADAPATDPFDDALPAGQSDKDWEAAAPVA
;
A
#
# COMPACT_ATOMS: atom_id res chain seq x y z
N MET A 1 14.00 -47.79 -86.39
CA MET A 1 14.24 -48.21 -84.99
C MET A 1 12.97 -47.99 -84.20
N ALA A 2 12.55 -49.00 -83.45
CA ALA A 2 11.35 -49.03 -82.62
C ALA A 2 11.63 -48.61 -81.17
N ARG A 3 10.52 -48.43 -80.42
CA ARG A 3 10.32 -48.33 -78.94
C ARG A 3 9.98 -46.90 -78.42
N PRO A 4 9.14 -46.76 -77.36
CA PRO A 4 7.73 -47.20 -77.29
C PRO A 4 6.79 -46.17 -76.60
N LYS A 5 5.47 -46.40 -76.70
CA LYS A 5 4.41 -45.81 -75.84
C LYS A 5 4.44 -46.41 -74.42
N GLY A 6 4.13 -45.57 -73.42
CA GLY A 6 3.79 -45.93 -72.01
C GLY A 6 4.56 -45.06 -71.01
N SER A 7 4.00 -44.47 -69.96
CA SER A 7 2.85 -44.87 -69.15
C SER A 7 1.99 -43.69 -68.70
N LYS A 8 0.68 -43.98 -68.60
CA LYS A 8 -0.31 -43.20 -67.86
C LYS A 8 -0.16 -43.58 -66.37
N ASN A 9 0.40 -42.69 -65.55
CA ASN A 9 -0.02 -42.52 -64.15
C ASN A 9 0.79 -41.37 -63.52
N LYS A 10 0.26 -40.15 -63.57
CA LYS A 10 0.57 -39.16 -62.53
C LYS A 10 -0.57 -39.26 -61.51
N PRO A 11 -0.28 -39.56 -60.23
CA PRO A 11 -1.31 -39.53 -59.20
C PRO A 11 -1.91 -38.13 -59.18
N LYS A 12 -3.22 -38.08 -59.41
CA LYS A 12 -4.01 -36.85 -59.33
C LYS A 12 -3.94 -36.39 -57.88
N ILE A 13 -3.16 -35.36 -57.61
CA ILE A 13 -3.16 -34.64 -56.34
C ILE A 13 -4.60 -34.14 -56.16
N VAL A 14 -5.35 -34.80 -55.29
CA VAL A 14 -6.63 -34.31 -54.83
C VAL A 14 -6.30 -33.07 -53.99
N PRO A 15 -6.75 -31.87 -54.37
CA PRO A 15 -6.53 -30.70 -53.52
C PRO A 15 -7.20 -30.98 -52.18
N ALA A 16 -6.42 -30.87 -51.10
CA ALA A 16 -6.93 -30.91 -49.75
C ALA A 16 -8.08 -29.89 -49.66
N ASN A 17 -9.22 -30.36 -49.17
CA ASN A 17 -10.47 -29.63 -49.09
C ASN A 17 -10.25 -28.22 -48.53
N ALA A 18 -10.43 -27.20 -49.36
CA ALA A 18 -10.28 -25.77 -49.01
C ALA A 18 -11.38 -25.24 -48.08
N ASN A 19 -12.17 -26.14 -47.46
CA ASN A 19 -13.22 -25.85 -46.49
C ASN A 19 -12.98 -26.51 -45.12
N ALA A 20 -11.74 -26.91 -44.79
CA ALA A 20 -11.41 -27.26 -43.42
C ALA A 20 -11.35 -25.97 -42.58
N SER A 21 -12.43 -25.68 -41.83
CA SER A 21 -12.39 -24.73 -40.73
C SER A 21 -11.16 -25.01 -39.86
N PRO A 22 -10.45 -23.98 -39.37
CA PRO A 22 -9.34 -24.18 -38.45
C PRO A 22 -9.80 -25.07 -37.29
N PRO A 23 -8.97 -26.04 -36.85
CA PRO A 23 -9.35 -26.88 -35.72
C PRO A 23 -9.73 -25.97 -34.54
N PRO A 24 -10.84 -26.28 -33.84
CA PRO A 24 -11.26 -25.49 -32.68
C PRO A 24 -10.10 -25.38 -31.69
N PRO A 25 -9.94 -24.24 -30.99
CA PRO A 25 -8.89 -24.10 -29.99
C PRO A 25 -9.02 -25.26 -29.01
N ALA A 26 -7.95 -26.03 -28.85
CA ALA A 26 -7.94 -27.19 -27.97
C ALA A 26 -8.35 -26.75 -26.56
N ASN A 27 -9.53 -27.18 -26.11
CA ASN A 27 -9.97 -26.98 -24.73
C ASN A 27 -8.95 -27.63 -23.81
N HIS A 28 -8.46 -26.86 -22.83
CA HIS A 28 -7.36 -27.27 -21.93
C HIS A 28 -7.64 -28.59 -21.18
N ASN A 29 -8.92 -28.98 -21.07
CA ASN A 29 -9.40 -30.16 -20.36
C ASN A 29 -9.39 -31.46 -21.20
N GLN A 30 -8.94 -31.44 -22.46
CA GLN A 30 -8.90 -32.63 -23.33
C GLN A 30 -7.49 -32.96 -23.87
N LEU A 31 -6.44 -32.39 -23.26
CA LEU A 31 -5.06 -32.71 -23.63
C LEU A 31 -4.67 -34.07 -23.05
N THR A 32 -4.12 -34.96 -23.89
CA THR A 32 -3.48 -36.19 -23.40
C THR A 32 -2.24 -35.84 -22.57
N ASP A 33 -1.81 -36.76 -21.70
CA ASP A 33 -0.64 -36.52 -20.82
C ASP A 33 0.62 -36.15 -21.62
N GLU A 34 0.85 -36.81 -22.76
CA GLU A 34 1.94 -36.50 -23.69
C GLU A 34 1.83 -35.08 -24.29
N GLN A 35 0.62 -34.61 -24.61
CA GLN A 35 0.40 -33.25 -25.12
C GLN A 35 0.62 -32.20 -24.02
N GLN A 36 0.23 -32.49 -22.77
CA GLN A 36 0.49 -31.63 -21.62
C GLN A 36 1.99 -31.55 -21.35
N GLN A 37 2.72 -32.67 -21.40
CA GLN A 37 4.17 -32.70 -21.24
C GLN A 37 4.88 -31.90 -22.34
N ALA A 38 4.45 -32.02 -23.60
CA ALA A 38 5.00 -31.25 -24.71
C ALA A 38 4.78 -29.73 -24.54
N LEU A 39 3.57 -29.32 -24.12
CA LEU A 39 3.26 -27.92 -23.83
C LEU A 39 4.05 -27.41 -22.62
N PHE A 40 4.18 -28.21 -21.57
CA PHE A 40 4.97 -27.88 -20.39
C PHE A 40 6.41 -27.57 -20.77
N GLU A 41 7.07 -28.42 -21.56
CA GLU A 41 8.45 -28.18 -22.00
C GLU A 41 8.58 -26.93 -22.90
N GLN A 42 7.58 -26.64 -23.74
CA GLN A 42 7.56 -25.40 -24.53
C GLN A 42 7.43 -24.15 -23.65
N HIS A 43 6.54 -24.19 -22.66
CA HIS A 43 6.33 -23.08 -21.72
C HIS A 43 7.53 -22.90 -20.79
N LYS A 44 8.15 -23.99 -20.33
CA LYS A 44 9.37 -23.98 -19.52
C LYS A 44 10.51 -23.28 -20.24
N LYS A 45 10.78 -23.62 -21.51
CA LYS A 45 11.80 -22.95 -22.32
C LYS A 45 11.53 -21.45 -22.49
N LYS A 46 10.27 -21.06 -22.73
CA LYS A 46 9.88 -19.64 -22.80
C LYS A 46 10.08 -18.94 -21.47
N PHE A 47 9.73 -19.60 -20.36
CA PHE A 47 9.92 -19.07 -19.01
C PHE A 47 11.40 -18.84 -18.71
N GLU A 48 12.27 -19.81 -18.98
CA GLU A 48 13.72 -19.68 -18.80
C GLU A 48 14.29 -18.52 -19.64
N HIS A 49 13.83 -18.36 -20.88
CA HIS A 49 14.23 -17.25 -21.75
C HIS A 49 13.83 -15.89 -21.16
N PHE A 50 12.56 -15.70 -20.78
CA PHE A 50 12.11 -14.43 -20.21
C PHE A 50 12.69 -14.18 -18.81
N LEU A 51 12.99 -15.23 -18.04
CA LEU A 51 13.69 -15.09 -16.77
C LEU A 51 15.11 -14.58 -16.97
N ALA A 52 15.83 -15.08 -17.99
CA ALA A 52 17.16 -14.58 -18.35
C ALA A 52 17.10 -13.13 -18.82
N LEU A 53 16.11 -12.76 -19.65
CA LEU A 53 15.90 -11.38 -20.09
C LEU A 53 15.57 -10.45 -18.93
N LYS A 54 14.71 -10.87 -18.00
CA LYS A 54 14.39 -10.11 -16.79
C LYS A 54 15.64 -9.84 -15.96
N LYS A 55 16.44 -10.87 -15.69
CA LYS A 55 17.70 -10.72 -14.93
C LYS A 55 18.67 -9.77 -15.62
N LYS A 56 18.76 -9.83 -16.95
CA LYS A 56 19.60 -8.92 -17.74
C LYS A 56 19.07 -7.48 -17.67
N ALA A 57 17.78 -7.27 -17.92
CA ALA A 57 17.15 -5.96 -17.86
C ALA A 57 17.27 -5.34 -16.46
N ASP A 58 17.13 -6.13 -15.39
CA ASP A 58 17.33 -5.67 -14.01
C ASP A 58 18.78 -5.24 -13.75
N ALA A 59 19.76 -5.95 -14.32
CA ALA A 59 21.17 -5.58 -14.22
C ALA A 59 21.49 -4.29 -15.01
N ASP A 60 21.00 -4.21 -16.24
CA ASP A 60 21.17 -3.03 -17.11
C ASP A 60 20.51 -1.79 -16.48
N PHE A 61 19.30 -1.94 -15.92
CA PHE A 61 18.62 -0.87 -15.19
C PHE A 61 19.43 -0.39 -13.98
N LYS A 62 19.96 -1.31 -13.16
CA LYS A 62 20.82 -0.94 -12.02
C LYS A 62 22.07 -0.20 -12.47
N ASN A 63 22.69 -0.61 -13.58
CA ASN A 63 23.86 0.07 -14.12
C ASN A 63 23.52 1.48 -14.63
N ALA A 64 22.38 1.65 -15.31
CA ALA A 64 21.89 2.97 -15.72
C ALA A 64 21.63 3.89 -14.52
N CYS A 65 21.01 3.37 -13.44
CA CYS A 65 20.82 4.13 -12.20
C CYS A 65 22.15 4.54 -11.55
N LYS A 66 23.15 3.66 -11.54
CA LYS A 66 24.49 3.98 -11.01
C LYS A 66 25.17 5.07 -11.83
N LEU A 67 25.09 4.97 -13.16
CA LEU A 67 25.66 5.97 -14.07
C LEU A 67 25.00 7.33 -13.85
N ALA A 68 23.67 7.37 -13.82
CA ALA A 68 22.91 8.60 -13.54
C ALA A 68 23.34 9.23 -12.21
N LYS A 69 23.50 8.42 -11.16
CA LYS A 69 23.98 8.91 -9.86
C LYS A 69 25.41 9.46 -9.91
N SER A 70 26.30 8.82 -10.67
CA SER A 70 27.68 9.29 -10.79
C SER A 70 27.81 10.61 -11.57
N GLU A 71 26.87 10.91 -12.48
CA GLU A 71 26.94 12.11 -13.34
C GLU A 71 26.09 13.28 -12.80
N LEU A 72 24.93 12.99 -12.21
CA LEU A 72 23.93 13.99 -11.79
C LEU A 72 23.77 14.10 -10.27
N GLY A 73 24.42 13.23 -9.49
CA GLY A 73 24.37 13.21 -8.03
C GLY A 73 23.38 12.19 -7.44
N ASP A 74 23.34 12.08 -6.11
CA ASP A 74 22.62 11.02 -5.41
C ASP A 74 21.10 11.02 -5.67
N ASP A 75 20.52 12.21 -5.87
CA ASP A 75 19.09 12.45 -6.12
C ASP A 75 18.68 12.26 -7.60
N ALA A 76 19.63 11.93 -8.49
CA ALA A 76 19.40 11.84 -9.92
C ALA A 76 18.28 10.87 -10.29
N VAL A 77 18.24 9.70 -9.65
CA VAL A 77 17.24 8.66 -9.94
C VAL A 77 15.84 9.12 -9.53
N ASP A 78 15.72 9.85 -8.42
CA ASP A 78 14.42 10.35 -7.96
C ASP A 78 13.97 11.54 -8.80
N SER A 79 14.90 12.41 -9.21
CA SER A 79 14.65 13.49 -10.18
C SER A 79 14.15 12.96 -11.53
N ILE A 80 14.74 11.87 -12.03
CA ILE A 80 14.30 11.23 -13.29
C ILE A 80 12.89 10.63 -13.14
N LYS A 81 12.57 10.00 -12.00
CA LYS A 81 11.22 9.49 -11.74
C LYS A 81 10.19 10.61 -11.68
N ASP A 82 10.52 11.70 -10.99
CA ASP A 82 9.66 12.87 -10.89
C ASP A 82 9.44 13.48 -12.28
N ALA A 83 10.48 13.55 -13.13
CA ALA A 83 10.35 14.00 -14.52
C ALA A 83 9.38 13.10 -15.33
N ILE A 84 9.51 11.77 -15.24
CA ILE A 84 8.61 10.82 -15.93
C ILE A 84 7.17 10.95 -15.42
N GLU A 85 6.97 11.16 -14.11
CA GLU A 85 5.63 11.38 -13.56
C GLU A 85 5.01 12.67 -14.13
N LEU A 86 5.79 13.74 -14.21
CA LEU A 86 5.35 15.06 -14.70
C LEU A 86 5.10 15.13 -16.22
N GLU A 87 5.51 14.14 -17.01
CA GLU A 87 5.22 14.07 -18.46
C GLU A 87 3.72 13.83 -18.75
N THR A 88 2.95 13.38 -17.76
CA THR A 88 1.52 13.07 -17.90
C THR A 88 0.66 14.03 -17.10
N GLU A 89 -0.51 14.41 -17.63
CA GLU A 89 -1.46 15.29 -16.90
C GLU A 89 -1.94 14.65 -15.58
N GLU A 90 -2.18 13.34 -15.59
CA GLU A 90 -2.54 12.60 -14.37
C GLU A 90 -1.40 12.59 -13.34
N GLY A 91 -0.15 12.45 -13.81
CA GLY A 91 1.03 12.47 -12.95
C GLY A 91 1.31 13.87 -12.40
N GLU A 92 1.08 14.94 -13.18
CA GLU A 92 1.17 16.32 -12.69
C GLU A 92 0.17 16.58 -11.55
N ALA A 93 -1.07 16.13 -11.69
CA ALA A 93 -2.07 16.25 -10.64
C ALA A 93 -1.67 15.49 -9.36
N ARG A 94 -1.13 14.27 -9.51
CA ARG A 94 -0.63 13.46 -8.38
C ARG A 94 0.59 14.10 -7.71
N PHE A 95 1.50 14.65 -8.50
CA PHE A 95 2.68 15.36 -8.02
C PHE A 95 2.29 16.61 -7.22
N LYS A 96 1.36 17.43 -7.74
CA LYS A 96 0.82 18.59 -7.01
C LYS A 96 0.14 18.19 -5.71
N ALA A 97 -0.71 17.17 -5.74
CA ALA A 97 -1.36 16.66 -4.52
C ALA A 97 -0.32 16.11 -3.50
N ARG A 98 0.75 15.48 -3.98
CA ARG A 98 1.88 15.03 -3.14
C ARG A 98 2.61 16.20 -2.51
N MET A 99 2.94 17.23 -3.28
CA MET A 99 3.56 18.46 -2.77
C MET A 99 2.66 19.17 -1.76
N GLU A 100 1.38 19.37 -2.06
CA GLU A 100 0.43 20.00 -1.13
C GLU A 100 0.32 19.24 0.19
N ARG A 101 0.29 17.90 0.13
CA ARG A 101 0.30 17.05 1.33
C ARG A 101 1.60 17.24 2.12
N GLN A 102 2.75 17.23 1.44
CA GLN A 102 4.06 17.42 2.08
C GLN A 102 4.17 18.80 2.74
N VAL A 103 3.75 19.87 2.05
CA VAL A 103 3.69 21.24 2.61
C VAL A 103 2.77 21.29 3.83
N ARG A 104 1.60 20.65 3.77
CA ARG A 104 0.65 20.59 4.89
C ARG A 104 1.25 19.89 6.11
N VAL A 105 1.89 18.73 5.90
CA VAL A 105 2.57 17.99 6.98
C VAL A 105 3.73 18.80 7.54
N ALA A 106 4.53 19.43 6.69
CA ALA A 106 5.63 20.29 7.12
C ALA A 106 5.13 21.46 7.98
N ARG A 107 4.00 22.08 7.63
CA ARG A 107 3.32 23.09 8.46
C ARG A 107 2.87 22.52 9.81
N TRP A 108 2.29 21.32 9.84
CA TRP A 108 1.94 20.66 11.11
C TRP A 108 3.17 20.44 12.00
N LEU A 109 4.31 20.12 11.38
CA LEU A 109 5.60 19.96 12.06
C LEU A 109 6.30 21.28 12.39
N GLY A 110 5.74 22.42 12.00
CA GLY A 110 6.32 23.75 12.26
C GLY A 110 7.52 24.10 11.39
N LEU A 111 7.75 23.36 10.30
CA LEU A 111 8.76 23.72 9.31
C LEU A 111 8.22 24.87 8.45
N ALA A 112 8.94 25.98 8.42
CA ALA A 112 8.65 27.11 7.54
C ALA A 112 8.96 26.70 6.09
N VAL A 113 7.96 26.13 5.39
CA VAL A 113 8.07 25.82 3.97
C VAL A 113 7.66 27.06 3.18
N GLY A 114 8.67 27.81 2.73
CA GLY A 114 8.52 29.03 1.94
C GLY A 114 7.83 28.77 0.61
N THR A 115 6.52 28.99 0.53
CA THR A 115 5.79 29.02 -0.75
C THR A 115 5.85 30.42 -1.34
N GLN A 116 6.97 30.83 -1.94
CA GLN A 116 7.20 32.08 -2.71
C GLN A 116 6.84 33.44 -2.05
N ALA A 117 6.21 33.46 -0.87
CA ALA A 117 5.92 34.63 -0.05
C ALA A 117 6.99 34.88 1.03
N GLU A 118 8.13 34.22 0.93
CA GLU A 118 9.32 34.44 1.77
C GLU A 118 10.18 35.64 1.32
N LEU A 119 9.60 36.62 0.62
CA LEU A 119 10.25 37.93 0.42
C LEU A 119 10.50 38.68 1.76
N PHE A 120 10.08 38.10 2.90
CA PHE A 120 10.33 38.59 4.26
C PHE A 120 10.89 37.53 5.24
N GLY A 121 11.58 36.50 4.74
CA GLY A 121 12.79 35.84 5.28
C GLY A 121 13.00 35.49 6.77
N ALA A 122 12.03 35.61 7.67
CA ALA A 122 12.13 35.05 9.01
C ALA A 122 10.75 34.55 9.43
N ASP A 123 10.69 33.37 10.05
CA ASP A 123 9.51 32.99 10.83
C ASP A 123 9.35 34.02 11.97
N ARG A 124 8.49 35.02 11.73
CA ARG A 124 8.18 36.13 12.66
C ARG A 124 7.23 35.69 13.78
N THR A 125 6.88 34.41 13.86
CA THR A 125 6.07 33.89 14.94
C THR A 125 6.82 34.13 16.26
N PRO A 126 6.24 34.90 17.22
CA PRO A 126 6.85 35.11 18.53
C PRO A 126 7.24 33.76 19.17
N GLY A 127 8.36 33.71 19.89
CA GLY A 127 8.87 32.45 20.48
C GLY A 127 7.83 31.72 21.35
N ASP A 128 6.95 32.47 22.00
CA ASP A 128 5.83 31.95 22.78
C ASP A 128 4.78 31.23 21.91
N ASP A 129 4.45 31.77 20.73
CA ASP A 129 3.48 31.17 19.79
C ASP A 129 4.08 29.94 19.10
N ARG A 130 5.39 29.96 18.84
CA ARG A 130 6.13 28.78 18.37
C ARG A 130 6.11 27.66 19.40
N ALA A 131 6.41 27.99 20.66
CA ALA A 131 6.39 27.03 21.76
C ALA A 131 4.99 26.43 21.98
N PHE A 132 3.92 27.24 21.86
CA PHE A 132 2.55 26.74 21.88
C PHE A 132 2.27 25.74 20.74
N GLY A 133 2.66 26.07 19.51
CA GLY A 133 2.49 25.18 18.35
C GLY A 133 3.23 23.85 18.51
N GLU A 134 4.45 23.88 19.04
CA GLU A 134 5.25 22.69 19.35
C GLU A 134 4.61 21.83 20.43
N GLY A 135 4.14 22.45 21.51
CA GLY A 135 3.43 21.76 22.59
C GLY A 135 2.18 21.07 22.09
N LYS A 136 1.37 21.78 21.30
CA LYS A 136 0.13 21.23 20.71
C LYS A 136 0.38 20.02 19.84
N ARG A 137 1.47 20.04 19.07
CA ARG A 137 1.91 18.90 18.28
C ARG A 137 2.34 17.72 19.15
N ALA A 138 3.12 17.97 20.20
CA ALA A 138 3.56 16.93 21.13
C ALA A 138 2.36 16.26 21.85
N GLY A 139 1.37 17.06 22.24
CA GLY A 139 0.11 16.57 22.78
C GLY A 139 -0.67 15.72 21.78
N MET A 140 -0.89 16.21 20.55
CA MET A 140 -1.57 15.43 19.51
C MET A 140 -0.83 14.12 19.17
N ALA A 141 0.50 14.13 19.16
CA ALA A 141 1.33 12.96 18.89
C ALA A 141 1.45 11.98 20.09
N GLY A 142 0.85 12.29 21.24
CA GLY A 142 0.88 11.44 22.44
C GLY A 142 2.27 11.31 23.08
N GLN A 143 3.14 12.31 22.88
CA GLN A 143 4.49 12.32 23.46
C GLN A 143 4.46 12.63 24.96
N GLU A 144 5.58 12.43 25.67
CA GLU A 144 5.67 12.79 27.09
C GLU A 144 5.47 14.31 27.30
N ARG A 145 4.74 14.69 28.36
CA ARG A 145 4.44 16.09 28.72
C ARG A 145 5.68 16.78 29.32
N ARG A 146 6.75 16.92 28.53
CA ARG A 146 8.02 17.54 28.92
C ARG A 146 8.43 18.63 27.93
N PRO A 147 8.31 19.92 28.29
CA PRO A 147 8.78 21.00 27.43
C PRO A 147 10.31 20.98 27.27
N PRO A 148 10.85 21.30 26.08
CA PRO A 148 12.28 21.45 25.85
C PRO A 148 12.84 22.81 26.33
N TYR A 149 11.99 23.67 26.89
CA TYR A 149 12.31 25.01 27.39
C TYR A 149 12.47 25.00 28.91
N ASP A 150 13.24 25.96 29.45
CA ASP A 150 13.38 26.11 30.91
C ASP A 150 12.04 26.48 31.57
N ALA A 151 11.73 25.85 32.69
CA ALA A 151 10.44 25.98 33.38
C ALA A 151 10.11 27.41 33.85
N ALA A 152 11.12 28.28 34.03
CA ALA A 152 10.92 29.67 34.41
C ALA A 152 10.50 30.58 33.23
N THR A 153 10.55 30.08 32.00
CA THR A 153 10.28 30.89 30.78
C THR A 153 8.79 30.92 30.41
N SER A 154 8.36 31.99 29.73
CA SER A 154 7.03 32.09 29.12
C SER A 154 6.79 30.99 28.09
N GLN A 155 7.83 30.62 27.34
CA GLN A 155 7.82 29.58 26.31
C GLN A 155 7.48 28.20 26.90
N SER A 156 8.04 27.83 28.06
CA SER A 156 7.69 26.56 28.71
C SER A 156 6.21 26.50 29.12
N ARG A 157 5.64 27.62 29.59
CA ARG A 157 4.21 27.70 29.95
C ARG A 157 3.33 27.57 28.71
N LYS A 158 3.67 28.29 27.64
CA LYS A 158 2.97 28.24 26.35
C LYS A 158 3.02 26.86 25.70
N TRP A 159 4.15 26.16 25.83
CA TRP A 159 4.27 24.77 25.37
C TRP A 159 3.34 23.82 26.14
N MET A 160 3.23 23.95 27.46
CA MET A 160 2.30 23.13 28.26
C MET A 160 0.83 23.43 27.90
N GLU A 161 0.46 24.70 27.71
CA GLU A 161 -0.86 25.10 27.21
C GLU A 161 -1.17 24.49 25.84
N GLY A 162 -0.17 24.49 24.94
CA GLY A 162 -0.26 23.84 23.65
C GLY A 162 -0.53 22.34 23.80
N TYR A 163 0.26 21.65 24.61
CA TYR A 163 0.15 20.20 24.84
C TYR A 163 -1.25 19.80 25.33
N ASP A 164 -1.78 20.53 26.30
CA ASP A 164 -3.10 20.27 26.86
C ASP A 164 -4.21 20.51 25.80
N ALA A 165 -4.04 21.51 24.93
CA ALA A 165 -4.90 21.74 23.78
C ALA A 165 -4.80 20.65 22.70
N GLY A 166 -3.61 20.08 22.48
CA GLY A 166 -3.40 18.94 21.59
C GLY A 166 -4.09 17.67 22.09
N GLN A 167 -4.03 17.44 23.40
CA GLN A 167 -4.73 16.32 24.04
C GLN A 167 -6.25 16.48 24.04
N GLU A 168 -6.78 17.71 24.11
CA GLU A 168 -8.24 17.92 23.94
C GLU A 168 -8.71 17.51 22.54
N VAL A 169 -7.91 17.75 21.50
CA VAL A 169 -8.21 17.28 20.13
C VAL A 169 -8.26 15.74 20.07
N ASN A 170 -7.30 15.07 20.72
CA ASN A 170 -7.33 13.60 20.81
C ASN A 170 -8.56 13.10 21.58
N ARG A 171 -8.93 13.77 22.69
CA ARG A 171 -10.14 13.46 23.46
C ARG A 171 -11.41 13.67 22.65
N SER A 172 -11.53 14.74 21.86
CA SER A 172 -12.70 14.98 21.02
C SER A 172 -12.82 13.92 19.91
N LEU A 173 -11.71 13.58 19.25
CA LEU A 173 -11.70 12.53 18.22
C LEU A 173 -12.07 11.15 18.80
N MET A 174 -11.61 10.83 20.01
CA MET A 174 -12.02 9.59 20.70
C MET A 174 -13.50 9.58 21.04
N LYS A 175 -14.09 10.70 21.50
CA LYS A 175 -15.53 10.82 21.78
C LYS A 175 -16.37 10.59 20.51
N ASP A 176 -15.92 11.09 19.36
CA ASP A 176 -16.59 10.90 18.08
C ASP A 176 -16.43 9.46 17.54
N ALA A 177 -15.28 8.83 17.79
CA ALA A 177 -15.02 7.44 17.41
C ALA A 177 -15.78 6.41 18.27
N ILE A 178 -16.07 6.73 19.54
CA ILE A 178 -16.88 5.91 20.47
C ILE A 178 -18.37 6.21 20.30
N LYS A 179 -18.83 6.53 19.08
CA LYS A 179 -20.27 6.50 18.79
C LYS A 179 -20.68 5.04 18.60
N PRO A 180 -21.52 4.45 19.47
CA PRO A 180 -21.85 3.04 19.37
C PRO A 180 -22.47 2.75 17.98
N PRO A 181 -22.06 1.67 17.29
CA PRO A 181 -22.72 1.26 16.06
C PRO A 181 -24.21 1.10 16.36
N LYS A 182 -25.07 1.71 15.53
CA LYS A 182 -26.52 1.59 15.67
C LYS A 182 -26.86 0.11 15.79
N ALA A 183 -27.36 -0.30 16.96
CA ALA A 183 -27.78 -1.66 17.22
C ALA A 183 -28.82 -2.04 16.17
N LYS A 184 -28.46 -2.96 15.26
CA LYS A 184 -29.47 -3.77 14.60
C LYS A 184 -29.95 -4.76 15.65
N ALA A 185 -31.17 -4.54 16.12
CA ALA A 185 -31.91 -5.53 16.88
C ALA A 185 -32.04 -6.81 16.03
N ASP A 186 -32.08 -7.94 16.74
CA ASP A 186 -32.37 -9.32 16.31
C ASP A 186 -31.15 -10.25 16.14
N ALA A 187 -30.66 -10.73 17.28
CA ALA A 187 -30.28 -12.13 17.49
C ALA A 187 -30.37 -12.44 19.00
N PRO A 188 -31.15 -13.45 19.45
CA PRO A 188 -31.16 -13.84 20.85
C PRO A 188 -29.79 -14.40 21.24
N ALA A 189 -29.25 -13.88 22.34
CA ALA A 189 -28.00 -14.32 22.93
C ALA A 189 -28.19 -15.73 23.51
N THR A 190 -27.71 -16.75 22.80
CA THR A 190 -27.33 -18.02 23.45
C THR A 190 -25.84 -17.92 23.75
N ASP A 191 -25.53 -17.73 25.03
CA ASP A 191 -24.18 -17.82 25.57
C ASP A 191 -23.69 -19.29 25.43
N PRO A 192 -22.59 -19.55 24.72
CA PRO A 192 -22.09 -20.90 24.45
C PRO A 192 -21.53 -21.64 25.68
N PHE A 193 -21.64 -21.09 26.89
CA PHE A 193 -21.17 -21.72 28.13
C PHE A 193 -22.26 -22.02 29.18
N ASP A 194 -23.55 -21.84 28.84
CA ASP A 194 -24.67 -22.00 29.79
C ASP A 194 -25.07 -23.48 30.07
N ASP A 195 -24.38 -24.46 29.48
CA ASP A 195 -24.67 -25.90 29.64
C ASP A 195 -23.86 -26.60 30.76
N ALA A 196 -23.12 -25.86 31.57
CA ALA A 196 -22.18 -26.44 32.55
C ALA A 196 -22.68 -26.47 34.01
N LEU A 197 -23.91 -26.00 34.31
CA LEU A 197 -24.45 -26.05 35.67
C LEU A 197 -25.80 -26.80 35.70
N PRO A 198 -25.96 -27.82 36.57
CA PRO A 198 -27.24 -28.50 36.69
C PRO A 198 -28.32 -27.52 37.16
N ALA A 199 -29.47 -27.58 36.50
CA ALA A 199 -30.59 -26.66 36.71
C ALA A 199 -30.98 -26.56 38.19
N GLY A 200 -30.86 -25.37 38.77
CA GLY A 200 -31.38 -25.06 40.11
C GLY A 200 -30.43 -24.36 41.08
N GLN A 201 -29.18 -24.07 40.68
CA GLN A 201 -28.24 -23.35 41.55
C GLN A 201 -28.09 -21.91 41.09
N SER A 202 -28.44 -20.96 41.96
CA SER A 202 -28.20 -19.53 41.74
C SER A 202 -26.93 -19.12 42.48
N ASP A 203 -26.23 -18.10 41.99
CA ASP A 203 -24.98 -17.55 42.57
C ASP A 203 -25.07 -17.06 44.04
N LYS A 204 -26.19 -17.31 44.73
CA LYS A 204 -26.39 -17.00 46.16
C LYS A 204 -26.11 -18.17 47.09
N ASP A 205 -25.85 -19.37 46.57
CA ASP A 205 -25.70 -20.58 47.40
C ASP A 205 -24.25 -20.83 47.86
N TRP A 206 -23.27 -20.03 47.45
CA TRP A 206 -21.84 -20.20 47.82
C TRP A 206 -21.44 -19.47 49.11
N GLU A 207 -22.20 -18.48 49.58
CA GLU A 207 -21.91 -17.75 50.84
C GLU A 207 -22.42 -18.47 52.10
N ALA A 208 -23.25 -19.51 51.96
CA ALA A 208 -23.82 -20.25 53.10
C ALA A 208 -23.07 -21.55 53.47
N ALA A 209 -21.99 -21.90 52.75
CA ALA A 209 -21.26 -23.16 52.93
C ALA A 209 -19.84 -22.99 53.50
N ALA A 210 -19.53 -21.87 54.16
CA ALA A 210 -18.33 -21.76 54.98
C ALA A 210 -18.63 -22.32 56.39
N PRO A 211 -18.01 -23.43 56.82
CA PRO A 211 -18.16 -23.91 58.18
C PRO A 211 -17.54 -22.89 59.16
N VAL A 212 -18.31 -22.50 60.17
CA VAL A 212 -17.80 -21.84 61.37
C VAL A 212 -17.05 -22.89 62.18
N ALA A 213 -15.72 -22.93 62.05
CA ALA A 213 -14.74 -23.35 63.06
C ALA A 213 -13.32 -23.21 62.51
#